data_AF-A0AAN9L7L0-F1
#
_entry.id   AF-A0AAN9L7L0-F1
#
_cell.length_a   1.000
_cell.length_b   1.000
_cell.length_c   1.000
_cell.angle_alpha   90.00
_cell.angle_beta   90.00
_cell.angle_gamma   90.00
#
_symmetry.space_group_name_H-M   'P 1'
#
loop_
_entity.id
_entity.type
_entity.pdbx_description
1 polymer ?
#
loop_
_entity_poly.entity_id
_entity_poly.type
_entity_poly.pdbx_seq_one_letter_code
_entity_poly.pdbx_strand_id
1 'polypeptide(L)'
;MSAFHFRNQWLCHPLTKSLFSKLLPGTYASVLPQRLCTIWRHSVAHSTNMPSPPDGVEQVVDNPFVSPKVKILKQKMELLGISLDNSCLPGQYHNLFCPKCKGGQLKERSLSFHIISDGEFAMWRCFRAKCGWAGQVFADDKELYSEACANAMSYGKIAEESLGLKPLGPKLVAYFKERLISEKTLGRNAVRQLSDNKTVIAFTYKQNGLLVGCKYRTMEKRFWQGKGTDKILYGIDDIRHADEIIIVEGEIDKLSLEEAGFRNCVSVPGGAPGKVSSKDLPPMEKDTAYQYLWNCKEYLDKVVRIILATDNDPPGQALAEELARRLGRERCWQVHWPKKDEFSSLKDANEVLRHMGADALKRMVENAEPYINAN
;
A
#
# COMPACT_ATOMS: atom_id res chain seq x y z
N MET A 1 -37.33 24.79 -44.64
CA MET A 1 -36.64 25.24 -45.87
C MET A 1 -35.27 25.74 -45.45
N SER A 2 -34.14 25.19 -45.90
CA SER A 2 -33.91 24.07 -46.82
C SER A 2 -32.62 23.33 -46.46
N ALA A 3 -32.49 22.07 -46.89
CA ALA A 3 -31.35 21.21 -46.58
C ALA A 3 -30.50 20.91 -47.82
N PHE A 4 -29.18 20.70 -47.62
CA PHE A 4 -28.22 20.05 -48.53
C PHE A 4 -27.15 19.44 -47.61
N HIS A 5 -26.90 18.13 -47.45
CA HIS A 5 -27.00 16.88 -48.23
C HIS A 5 -25.67 16.43 -48.89
N PHE A 6 -25.03 15.44 -48.24
CA PHE A 6 -24.13 14.39 -48.75
C PHE A 6 -22.80 14.73 -49.47
N ARG A 7 -21.71 14.08 -49.02
CA ARG A 7 -21.17 12.88 -49.71
C ARG A 7 -20.15 12.07 -48.88
N ASN A 8 -20.41 10.77 -48.72
CA ASN A 8 -19.39 9.74 -48.48
C ASN A 8 -18.72 9.37 -49.81
N GLN A 9 -17.44 8.99 -49.79
CA GLN A 9 -16.83 8.19 -50.87
C GLN A 9 -15.92 7.10 -50.31
N TRP A 10 -16.23 5.85 -50.68
CA TRP A 10 -15.40 4.65 -50.56
C TRP A 10 -14.79 4.34 -51.94
N LEU A 11 -13.51 3.94 -51.99
CA LEU A 11 -12.82 3.15 -53.04
C LEU A 11 -11.49 2.67 -52.37
N CYS A 12 -11.14 1.40 -52.13
CA CYS A 12 -11.17 0.11 -52.87
C CYS A 12 -9.91 -0.21 -53.71
N HIS A 13 -9.08 -1.13 -53.19
CA HIS A 13 -8.18 -2.09 -53.87
C HIS A 13 -6.88 -1.59 -54.57
N PRO A 14 -5.89 -2.48 -54.89
CA PRO A 14 -5.87 -3.96 -54.73
C PRO A 14 -4.64 -4.57 -53.99
N LEU A 15 -4.68 -5.90 -53.86
CA LEU A 15 -3.64 -6.81 -53.34
C LEU A 15 -2.55 -7.14 -54.39
N THR A 16 -1.33 -7.49 -53.94
CA THR A 16 -0.46 -8.47 -54.62
C THR A 16 0.27 -9.38 -53.63
N LYS A 17 0.47 -10.65 -54.01
CA LYS A 17 1.11 -11.73 -53.22
C LYS A 17 2.49 -12.10 -53.81
N SER A 18 3.40 -12.55 -52.95
CA SER A 18 4.39 -13.62 -53.21
C SER A 18 5.00 -14.03 -51.85
N LEU A 19 4.95 -15.25 -51.28
CA LEU A 19 4.95 -16.67 -51.68
C LEU A 19 6.34 -17.33 -51.90
N PHE A 20 6.77 -18.04 -50.85
CA PHE A 20 7.79 -19.12 -50.80
C PHE A 20 9.26 -18.71 -51.08
N SER A 21 10.29 -19.40 -50.54
CA SER A 21 10.33 -20.84 -50.23
C SER A 21 11.44 -21.28 -49.23
N LYS A 22 11.24 -22.45 -48.58
CA LYS A 22 12.27 -23.47 -48.18
C LYS A 22 13.27 -23.07 -47.04
N LEU A 23 13.79 -23.94 -46.15
CA LEU A 23 13.73 -25.40 -45.91
C LEU A 23 14.02 -25.71 -44.41
N LEU A 24 13.57 -26.87 -43.91
CA LEU A 24 14.07 -27.59 -42.71
C LEU A 24 14.77 -28.89 -43.21
N PRO A 25 15.40 -29.76 -42.37
CA PRO A 25 15.72 -29.70 -40.92
C PRO A 25 17.23 -29.95 -40.62
N GLY A 26 17.62 -30.02 -39.34
CA GLY A 26 18.97 -30.46 -38.92
C GLY A 26 19.07 -30.85 -37.44
N THR A 27 19.04 -32.15 -37.14
CA THR A 27 19.27 -32.72 -35.81
C THR A 27 20.76 -32.87 -35.52
N TYR A 28 21.24 -32.44 -34.35
CA TYR A 28 22.43 -33.05 -33.72
C TYR A 28 22.34 -33.02 -32.20
N ALA A 29 22.38 -34.20 -31.60
CA ALA A 29 22.82 -34.38 -30.22
C ALA A 29 24.29 -34.82 -30.24
N SER A 30 25.06 -34.52 -29.19
CA SER A 30 25.67 -35.54 -28.31
C SER A 30 26.91 -35.05 -27.52
N VAL A 31 27.16 -35.77 -26.41
CA VAL A 31 28.42 -35.95 -25.65
C VAL A 31 29.13 -34.73 -25.02
N LEU A 32 29.27 -34.78 -23.69
CA LEU A 32 30.52 -34.68 -22.91
C LEU A 32 30.24 -35.31 -21.50
N PRO A 33 31.25 -35.75 -20.71
CA PRO A 33 31.26 -37.15 -20.26
C PRO A 33 31.21 -37.38 -18.73
N GLN A 34 30.93 -38.64 -18.37
CA GLN A 34 31.09 -39.18 -17.01
C GLN A 34 32.56 -39.38 -16.63
N ARG A 35 32.89 -39.15 -15.34
CA ARG A 35 33.92 -39.78 -14.47
C ARG A 35 33.89 -38.99 -13.14
N LEU A 36 34.03 -39.55 -11.94
CA LEU A 36 34.09 -40.94 -11.46
C LEU A 36 33.58 -40.95 -10.01
N CYS A 37 32.88 -41.99 -9.59
CA CYS A 37 32.51 -42.19 -8.19
C CYS A 37 33.57 -43.04 -7.50
N THR A 38 33.99 -42.68 -6.27
CA THR A 38 34.81 -43.56 -5.42
C THR A 38 33.99 -44.00 -4.22
N ILE A 39 33.94 -45.32 -4.03
CA ILE A 39 33.09 -46.02 -3.08
C ILE A 39 33.76 -46.07 -1.69
N TRP A 40 32.96 -45.92 -0.63
CA TRP A 40 33.19 -46.65 0.62
C TRP A 40 31.88 -47.29 1.11
N ARG A 41 31.87 -48.63 1.15
CA ARG A 41 30.99 -49.46 1.99
C ARG A 41 31.73 -49.66 3.34
N HIS A 42 31.21 -50.16 4.46
CA HIS A 42 29.98 -50.84 4.90
C HIS A 42 29.59 -50.21 6.28
N SER A 43 28.44 -50.41 6.93
CA SER A 43 27.86 -51.69 7.40
C SER A 43 26.38 -51.58 7.80
N VAL A 44 25.76 -52.75 7.94
CA VAL A 44 24.33 -52.98 8.15
C VAL A 44 24.00 -53.16 9.63
N ALA A 45 22.85 -52.66 10.06
CA ALA A 45 22.07 -53.26 11.14
C ALA A 45 20.56 -53.16 10.81
N HIS A 46 19.88 -54.29 10.67
CA HIS A 46 18.42 -54.39 10.52
C HIS A 46 17.77 -54.77 11.86
N SER A 47 16.56 -54.26 12.12
CA SER A 47 15.55 -54.95 12.95
C SER A 47 14.12 -54.49 12.59
N THR A 48 13.11 -55.27 12.98
CA THR A 48 11.67 -55.12 12.69
C THR A 48 10.83 -55.51 13.95
N ASN A 49 9.51 -55.39 14.06
CA ASN A 49 8.46 -55.19 13.04
C ASN A 49 7.21 -54.45 13.62
N MET A 50 6.15 -54.40 12.81
CA MET A 50 4.79 -53.84 13.02
C MET A 50 3.88 -54.77 13.88
N PRO A 51 2.58 -54.49 14.18
CA PRO A 51 1.86 -53.23 14.54
C PRO A 51 0.73 -53.30 15.63
N SER A 52 0.39 -52.16 16.27
CA SER A 52 -0.96 -51.66 16.75
C SER A 52 -1.83 -52.44 17.79
N PRO A 53 -3.00 -51.93 18.26
CA PRO A 53 -3.27 -50.84 19.25
C PRO A 53 -4.25 -51.35 20.39
N PRO A 54 -5.06 -50.56 21.14
CA PRO A 54 -5.16 -49.11 21.42
C PRO A 54 -5.09 -48.79 22.95
N ASP A 55 -5.81 -47.76 23.42
CA ASP A 55 -6.07 -47.38 24.82
C ASP A 55 -4.91 -46.83 25.65
N GLY A 56 -4.39 -45.68 25.20
CA GLY A 56 -3.77 -44.70 26.07
C GLY A 56 -4.51 -43.38 25.96
N VAL A 57 -5.14 -42.92 27.05
CA VAL A 57 -5.64 -41.54 27.13
C VAL A 57 -4.42 -40.63 27.09
N GLU A 58 -4.15 -40.02 25.93
CA GLU A 58 -3.25 -38.87 25.85
C GLU A 58 -3.89 -37.74 26.64
N GLN A 59 -3.55 -37.69 27.93
CA GLN A 59 -3.67 -36.49 28.73
C GLN A 59 -3.01 -35.37 27.92
N VAL A 60 -3.75 -34.29 27.69
CA VAL A 60 -3.15 -33.04 27.22
C VAL A 60 -2.23 -32.58 28.33
N VAL A 61 -0.97 -32.99 28.26
CA VAL A 61 0.09 -32.53 29.16
C VAL A 61 0.35 -31.09 28.76
N ASP A 62 -0.43 -30.17 29.34
CA ASP A 62 -0.23 -28.73 29.22
C ASP A 62 1.22 -28.45 29.63
N ASN A 63 2.07 -28.22 28.63
CA ASN A 63 3.51 -28.12 28.84
C ASN A 63 3.79 -26.93 29.78
N PRO A 64 4.23 -27.13 31.04
CA PRO A 64 4.02 -26.12 32.10
C PRO A 64 4.81 -24.82 31.96
N PHE A 65 5.64 -24.70 30.92
CA PHE A 65 6.62 -23.64 30.73
C PHE A 65 6.42 -22.80 29.44
N VAL A 66 5.25 -22.88 28.78
CA VAL A 66 4.93 -21.91 27.71
C VAL A 66 4.55 -20.57 28.33
N SER A 67 5.54 -19.67 28.42
CA SER A 67 5.38 -18.28 28.87
C SER A 67 4.12 -17.62 28.26
N PRO A 68 3.34 -16.85 29.04
CA PRO A 68 2.16 -16.12 28.53
C PRO A 68 2.49 -15.28 27.28
N LYS A 69 3.70 -14.71 27.23
CA LYS A 69 4.21 -13.94 26.10
C LYS A 69 4.27 -14.77 24.80
N VAL A 70 4.73 -16.01 24.89
CA VAL A 70 4.80 -16.94 23.75
C VAL A 70 3.39 -17.34 23.26
N LYS A 71 2.40 -17.47 24.15
CA LYS A 71 1.00 -17.72 23.75
C LYS A 71 0.44 -16.53 22.96
N ILE A 72 0.69 -15.29 23.40
CA ILE A 72 0.28 -14.07 22.69
C ILE A 72 0.97 -13.97 21.33
N LEU A 73 2.28 -14.25 21.25
CA LEU A 73 3.01 -14.28 19.98
C LEU A 73 2.40 -15.29 18.99
N LYS A 74 2.05 -16.50 19.43
CA LYS A 74 1.40 -17.50 18.56
C LYS A 74 0.06 -17.00 18.01
N GLN A 75 -0.80 -16.43 18.85
CA GLN A 75 -2.08 -15.84 18.42
C GLN A 75 -1.88 -14.70 17.40
N LYS A 76 -0.93 -13.79 17.64
CA LYS A 76 -0.59 -12.71 16.71
C LYS A 76 -0.05 -13.23 15.37
N MET A 77 0.57 -14.41 15.33
CA MET A 77 1.08 -15.05 14.11
C MET A 77 0.01 -15.77 13.28
N GLU A 78 -1.00 -16.35 13.92
CA GLU A 78 -2.17 -16.90 13.21
C GLU A 78 -2.90 -15.82 12.40
N LEU A 79 -3.04 -14.60 12.94
CA LEU A 79 -3.60 -13.44 12.22
C LEU A 79 -2.80 -13.05 10.95
N LEU A 80 -1.51 -13.38 10.89
CA LEU A 80 -0.66 -13.18 9.70
C LEU A 80 -0.65 -14.40 8.76
N GLY A 81 -1.42 -15.44 9.07
CA GLY A 81 -1.45 -16.70 8.33
C GLY A 81 -0.26 -17.62 8.59
N ILE A 82 0.50 -17.40 9.66
CA ILE A 82 1.61 -18.27 10.08
C ILE A 82 1.07 -19.21 11.17
N SER A 83 0.75 -20.45 10.78
CA SER A 83 0.36 -21.50 11.73
C SER A 83 1.60 -22.03 12.46
N LEU A 84 1.58 -21.99 13.80
CA LEU A 84 2.69 -22.42 14.66
C LEU A 84 2.26 -23.59 15.55
N ASP A 85 2.70 -24.79 15.22
CA ASP A 85 2.45 -25.99 16.04
C ASP A 85 3.26 -25.98 17.35
N ASN A 86 3.16 -27.06 18.12
CA ASN A 86 3.89 -27.21 19.39
C ASN A 86 5.40 -27.47 19.22
N SER A 87 5.89 -27.73 18.00
CA SER A 87 7.33 -27.85 17.71
C SER A 87 8.01 -26.49 17.51
N CYS A 88 7.24 -25.41 17.27
CA CYS A 88 7.75 -24.05 17.18
C CYS A 88 8.15 -23.49 18.57
N LEU A 89 9.31 -23.92 19.07
CA LEU A 89 9.90 -23.54 20.34
C LEU A 89 10.68 -22.21 20.26
N PRO A 90 10.66 -21.38 21.32
CA PRO A 90 11.55 -20.23 21.49
C PRO A 90 13.04 -20.61 21.42
N GLY A 91 13.87 -19.68 20.98
CA GLY A 91 15.31 -19.87 20.84
C GLY A 91 15.73 -20.68 19.60
N GLN A 92 14.78 -21.17 18.79
CA GLN A 92 15.04 -21.97 17.59
C GLN A 92 14.50 -21.29 16.32
N TYR A 93 15.17 -21.51 15.18
CA TYR A 93 14.70 -21.09 13.86
C TYR A 93 13.91 -22.21 13.20
N HIS A 94 12.74 -21.87 12.68
CA HIS A 94 11.77 -22.79 12.06
C HIS A 94 11.58 -22.43 10.60
N ASN A 95 11.60 -23.43 9.71
CA ASN A 95 11.35 -23.23 8.28
C ASN A 95 9.91 -23.65 7.94
N LEU A 96 9.08 -22.68 7.61
CA LEU A 96 7.63 -22.77 7.44
C LEU A 96 7.21 -22.41 6.01
N PHE A 97 5.96 -22.68 5.67
CA PHE A 97 5.35 -22.16 4.44
C PHE A 97 5.09 -20.65 4.59
N CYS A 98 5.55 -19.86 3.62
CA CYS A 98 5.23 -18.43 3.59
C CYS A 98 3.77 -18.23 3.16
N PRO A 99 2.89 -17.61 3.99
CA PRO A 99 1.49 -17.39 3.63
C PRO A 99 1.30 -16.45 2.42
N LYS A 100 2.24 -15.52 2.19
CA LYS A 100 2.16 -14.57 1.07
C LYS A 100 2.43 -15.21 -0.29
N CYS A 101 3.46 -16.04 -0.42
CA CYS A 101 3.82 -16.67 -1.71
C CYS A 101 3.44 -18.16 -1.81
N LYS A 102 3.00 -18.79 -0.70
CA LYS A 102 2.62 -20.20 -0.59
C LYS A 102 3.71 -21.18 -1.06
N GLY A 103 4.98 -20.80 -0.90
CA GLY A 103 6.14 -21.54 -1.41
C GLY A 103 6.34 -21.45 -2.93
N GLY A 104 5.52 -20.64 -3.62
CA GLY A 104 5.49 -20.48 -5.07
C GLY A 104 5.27 -21.79 -5.84
N GLN A 105 5.74 -21.84 -7.09
CA GLN A 105 5.57 -23.01 -7.97
C GLN A 105 6.17 -24.31 -7.40
N LEU A 106 7.23 -24.21 -6.60
CA LEU A 106 7.91 -25.36 -5.99
C LEU A 106 7.29 -25.81 -4.65
N LYS A 107 6.31 -25.05 -4.12
CA LYS A 107 5.72 -25.28 -2.79
C LYS A 107 6.77 -25.54 -1.71
N GLU A 108 7.79 -24.68 -1.65
CA GLU A 108 8.87 -24.81 -0.68
C GLU A 108 8.54 -24.14 0.67
N ARG A 109 9.15 -24.60 1.76
CA ARG A 109 9.07 -23.95 3.07
C ARG A 109 10.03 -22.75 3.13
N SER A 110 9.69 -21.69 2.41
CA SER A 110 10.55 -20.52 2.18
C SER A 110 10.60 -19.50 3.33
N LEU A 111 9.79 -19.66 4.38
CA LEU A 111 9.68 -18.71 5.49
C LEU A 111 10.55 -19.18 6.66
N SER A 112 11.64 -18.48 6.94
CA SER A 112 12.32 -18.65 8.22
C SER A 112 11.59 -17.82 9.28
N PHE A 113 11.30 -18.44 10.42
CA PHE A 113 10.56 -17.87 11.55
C PHE A 113 11.31 -18.14 12.85
N HIS A 114 11.32 -17.20 13.78
CA HIS A 114 12.02 -17.32 15.06
C HIS A 114 11.31 -16.56 16.17
N ILE A 115 11.10 -17.21 17.32
CA ILE A 115 10.72 -16.56 18.59
C ILE A 115 12.00 -16.49 19.43
N ILE A 116 12.36 -15.30 19.93
CA ILE A 116 13.55 -15.15 20.79
C ILE A 116 13.35 -15.89 22.13
N SER A 117 14.44 -16.34 22.76
CA SER A 117 14.41 -17.26 23.90
C SER A 117 13.64 -16.78 25.13
N ASP A 118 13.53 -15.46 25.34
CA ASP A 118 12.74 -14.84 26.42
C ASP A 118 11.23 -14.74 26.08
N GLY A 119 10.86 -14.96 24.82
CA GLY A 119 9.50 -14.83 24.32
C GLY A 119 9.03 -13.38 24.17
N GLU A 120 9.91 -12.38 24.20
CA GLU A 120 9.51 -10.97 24.06
C GLU A 120 8.99 -10.64 22.66
N PHE A 121 9.57 -11.25 21.62
CA PHE A 121 9.18 -11.00 20.24
C PHE A 121 9.39 -12.20 19.29
N ALA A 122 8.79 -12.13 18.12
CA ALA A 122 8.95 -13.10 17.03
C ALA A 122 9.24 -12.38 15.72
N MET A 123 10.16 -12.92 14.91
CA MET A 123 10.56 -12.37 13.60
C MET A 123 10.41 -13.42 12.49
N TRP A 124 10.24 -12.97 11.24
CA TRP A 124 10.23 -13.84 10.06
C TRP A 124 10.86 -13.19 8.83
N ARG A 125 11.34 -14.03 7.90
CA ARG A 125 11.78 -13.65 6.56
C ARG A 125 11.54 -14.76 5.55
N CYS A 126 10.89 -14.42 4.44
CA CYS A 126 10.72 -15.28 3.28
C CYS A 126 11.93 -15.16 2.34
N PHE A 127 12.72 -16.22 2.22
CA PHE A 127 13.96 -16.25 1.41
C PHE A 127 13.72 -16.41 -0.11
N ARG A 128 12.48 -16.63 -0.55
CA ARG A 128 12.13 -16.58 -1.98
C ARG A 128 12.29 -15.16 -2.50
N ALA A 129 13.25 -14.95 -3.41
CA ALA A 129 13.64 -13.63 -3.93
C ALA A 129 12.50 -12.77 -4.50
N LYS A 130 11.50 -13.40 -5.15
CA LYS A 130 10.28 -12.72 -5.66
C LYS A 130 9.22 -12.41 -4.60
N CYS A 131 9.47 -12.74 -3.34
CA CYS A 131 8.53 -12.53 -2.23
C CYS A 131 9.13 -11.62 -1.16
N GLY A 132 10.30 -11.97 -0.61
CA GLY A 132 11.00 -11.16 0.40
C GLY A 132 10.25 -10.89 1.71
N TRP A 133 8.99 -11.35 1.85
CA TRP A 133 8.09 -10.96 2.94
C TRP A 133 8.71 -11.28 4.31
N ALA A 134 8.88 -10.24 5.11
CA ALA A 134 9.54 -10.28 6.39
C ALA A 134 8.79 -9.35 7.36
N GLY A 135 9.00 -9.56 8.65
CA GLY A 135 8.43 -8.71 9.69
C GLY A 135 8.76 -9.24 11.07
N GLN A 136 8.16 -8.60 12.08
CA GLN A 136 8.20 -9.08 13.46
C GLN A 136 7.01 -8.57 14.28
N VAL A 137 6.86 -9.12 15.48
CA VAL A 137 5.79 -8.77 16.44
C VAL A 137 6.29 -8.93 17.88
N PHE A 138 5.77 -8.12 18.81
CA PHE A 138 6.06 -8.22 20.25
C PHE A 138 4.89 -8.85 21.02
N ALA A 139 5.22 -9.47 22.14
CA ALA A 139 4.26 -10.10 23.03
C ALA A 139 3.37 -9.08 23.74
N ASP A 140 3.96 -8.08 24.40
CA ASP A 140 3.23 -7.07 25.16
C ASP A 140 2.48 -6.10 24.23
N ASP A 141 1.25 -5.71 24.60
CA ASP A 141 0.41 -4.76 23.84
C ASP A 141 0.78 -3.29 24.05
N LYS A 142 2.05 -3.02 24.40
CA LYS A 142 2.63 -1.70 24.15
C LYS A 142 2.88 -1.62 22.64
N GLU A 143 2.26 -0.66 21.96
CA GLU A 143 2.50 -0.35 20.55
C GLU A 143 3.96 0.09 20.32
N LEU A 144 4.85 -0.89 20.22
CA LEU A 144 6.27 -0.76 19.98
C LEU A 144 6.61 -1.59 18.74
N TYR A 145 6.30 -1.03 17.57
CA TYR A 145 6.72 -1.60 16.30
C TYR A 145 8.26 -1.48 16.14
N SER A 146 8.91 -2.53 15.59
CA SER A 146 10.35 -2.70 15.25
C SER A 146 11.35 -3.09 16.36
N GLU A 147 12.54 -3.66 16.07
CA GLU A 147 13.19 -4.01 14.79
C GLU A 147 13.64 -5.49 14.70
N ALA A 148 13.38 -6.15 13.55
CA ALA A 148 14.20 -7.26 13.03
C ALA A 148 13.85 -7.59 11.56
N CYS A 149 14.10 -6.66 10.65
CA CYS A 149 14.14 -6.92 9.21
C CYS A 149 15.45 -6.44 8.58
N ALA A 150 16.57 -6.68 9.26
CA ALA A 150 17.90 -6.52 8.69
C ALA A 150 17.99 -7.28 7.35
N ASN A 151 18.55 -6.63 6.33
CA ASN A 151 18.52 -7.02 4.89
C ASN A 151 17.23 -6.62 4.13
N ALA A 152 16.71 -5.43 4.40
CA ALA A 152 16.29 -4.52 3.33
C ALA A 152 17.28 -3.32 3.34
N MET A 153 17.36 -2.57 2.23
CA MET A 153 18.08 -1.29 2.20
C MET A 153 17.59 -0.40 3.36
N SER A 154 18.44 0.46 3.92
CA SER A 154 18.11 1.24 5.12
C SER A 154 17.03 2.30 4.88
N TYR A 155 15.76 1.91 5.03
CA TYR A 155 14.63 2.82 5.17
C TYR A 155 14.46 3.14 6.65
N GLY A 156 14.81 4.38 7.02
CA GLY A 156 14.89 4.78 8.42
C GLY A 156 13.52 4.79 9.08
N LYS A 157 13.31 3.95 10.10
CA LYS A 157 12.17 4.09 11.01
C LYS A 157 12.24 5.47 11.64
N ILE A 158 11.20 6.28 11.41
CA ILE A 158 11.09 7.59 12.02
C ILE A 158 10.26 7.42 13.29
N ALA A 159 10.81 7.80 14.44
CA ALA A 159 10.06 7.86 15.69
C ALA A 159 9.30 9.20 15.75
N GLU A 160 8.08 9.23 16.32
CA GLU A 160 7.37 10.52 16.52
C GLU A 160 8.19 11.44 17.44
N GLU A 161 8.92 10.85 18.38
CA GLU A 161 9.83 11.50 19.31
C GLU A 161 11.07 12.10 18.62
N SER A 162 11.65 11.41 17.63
CA SER A 162 12.85 11.91 16.94
C SER A 162 12.58 13.06 15.97
N LEU A 163 11.31 13.23 15.58
CA LEU A 163 10.82 14.43 14.88
C LEU A 163 10.36 15.55 15.84
N GLY A 164 10.35 15.32 17.15
CA GLY A 164 9.80 16.27 18.11
C GLY A 164 8.30 16.53 17.89
N LEU A 165 7.52 15.53 17.48
CA LEU A 165 6.08 15.71 17.30
C LEU A 165 5.34 15.70 18.63
N LYS A 166 4.28 16.51 18.74
CA LYS A 166 3.38 16.53 19.89
C LYS A 166 1.92 16.76 19.47
N PRO A 167 0.94 16.47 20.35
CA PRO A 167 -0.47 16.81 20.12
C PRO A 167 -0.67 18.29 19.79
N LEU A 168 -1.69 18.60 18.98
CA LEU A 168 -2.02 19.96 18.56
C LEU A 168 -2.34 20.87 19.75
N GLY A 169 -1.83 22.10 19.72
CA GLY A 169 -2.15 23.12 20.72
C GLY A 169 -3.42 23.89 20.36
N PRO A 170 -4.01 24.65 21.32
CA PRO A 170 -5.28 25.35 21.12
C PRO A 170 -5.33 26.24 19.86
N LYS A 171 -4.22 26.88 19.49
CA LYS A 171 -4.11 27.71 18.27
C LYS A 171 -4.35 26.90 16.98
N LEU A 172 -3.77 25.69 16.88
CA LEU A 172 -3.92 24.85 15.70
C LEU A 172 -5.25 24.08 15.73
N VAL A 173 -5.76 23.72 16.90
CA VAL A 173 -7.13 23.21 17.06
C VAL A 173 -8.14 24.25 16.55
N ALA A 174 -8.00 25.52 16.92
CA ALA A 174 -8.84 26.60 16.40
C ALA A 174 -8.74 26.75 14.87
N TYR A 175 -7.52 26.71 14.30
CA TYR A 175 -7.30 26.74 12.85
C TYR A 175 -8.03 25.62 12.09
N PHE A 176 -8.08 24.40 12.65
CA PHE A 176 -8.84 23.30 12.06
C PHE A 176 -10.35 23.42 12.30
N LYS A 177 -10.77 23.97 13.45
CA LYS A 177 -12.18 24.26 13.74
C LYS A 177 -12.79 25.30 12.79
N GLU A 178 -12.04 26.34 12.40
CA GLU A 178 -12.42 27.28 11.32
C GLU A 178 -12.61 26.61 9.94
N ARG A 179 -12.08 25.39 9.79
CA ARG A 179 -12.19 24.54 8.60
C ARG A 179 -13.21 23.42 8.76
N LEU A 180 -13.99 23.45 9.84
CA LEU A 180 -14.97 22.46 10.25
C LEU A 180 -14.40 21.04 10.44
N ILE A 181 -13.10 20.94 10.74
CA ILE A 181 -12.43 19.66 11.03
C ILE A 181 -12.34 19.48 12.55
N SER A 182 -12.86 18.36 13.03
CA SER A 182 -12.98 18.02 14.45
C SER A 182 -11.69 17.46 15.04
N GLU A 183 -11.49 17.64 16.35
CA GLU A 183 -10.35 17.04 17.07
C GLU A 183 -10.33 15.51 16.99
N LYS A 184 -11.50 14.87 16.85
CA LYS A 184 -11.63 13.42 16.63
C LYS A 184 -10.98 13.01 15.31
N THR A 185 -11.26 13.73 14.22
CA THR A 185 -10.67 13.49 12.90
C THR A 185 -9.18 13.79 12.90
N LEU A 186 -8.74 14.89 13.52
CA LEU A 186 -7.32 15.22 13.68
C LEU A 186 -6.56 14.13 14.45
N GLY A 187 -7.15 13.62 15.54
CA GLY A 187 -6.59 12.53 16.34
C GLY A 187 -6.47 11.22 15.57
N ARG A 188 -7.54 10.78 14.89
CA ARG A 188 -7.53 9.54 14.09
C ARG A 188 -6.50 9.58 12.97
N ASN A 189 -6.34 10.72 12.32
CA ASN A 189 -5.40 10.93 11.22
C ASN A 189 -3.98 11.29 11.71
N ALA A 190 -3.74 11.20 13.03
CA ALA A 190 -2.47 11.51 13.69
C ALA A 190 -1.87 12.88 13.29
N VAL A 191 -2.72 13.90 13.13
CA VAL A 191 -2.24 15.26 12.88
C VAL A 191 -1.56 15.79 14.14
N ARG A 192 -0.29 16.20 14.00
CA ARG A 192 0.58 16.68 15.08
C ARG A 192 1.01 18.13 14.84
N GLN A 193 1.76 18.67 15.79
CA GLN A 193 2.54 19.90 15.63
C GLN A 193 4.00 19.67 16.04
N LEU A 194 4.91 20.53 15.60
CA LEU A 194 6.30 20.50 16.06
C LEU A 194 6.44 20.96 17.54
N SER A 195 7.42 20.39 18.24
CA SER A 195 7.70 20.68 19.64
C SER A 195 8.32 22.07 19.83
N ASP A 196 9.27 22.43 18.98
CA ASP A 196 9.98 23.71 18.95
C ASP A 196 9.10 24.85 18.39
N ASN A 197 8.31 24.58 17.34
CA ASN A 197 7.43 25.55 16.71
C ASN A 197 5.95 25.14 16.74
N LYS A 198 5.23 25.66 17.74
CA LYS A 198 3.79 25.42 18.00
C LYS A 198 2.83 25.98 16.92
N THR A 199 3.32 26.55 15.82
CA THR A 199 2.48 27.00 14.69
C THR A 199 2.66 26.15 13.43
N VAL A 200 3.53 25.14 13.46
CA VAL A 200 3.74 24.20 12.36
C VAL A 200 2.86 22.98 12.55
N ILE A 201 2.03 22.70 11.56
CA ILE A 201 1.22 21.49 11.45
C ILE A 201 2.08 20.39 10.83
N ALA A 202 1.99 19.18 11.35
CA ALA A 202 2.67 17.99 10.89
C ALA A 202 1.66 16.90 10.52
N PHE A 203 1.63 16.50 9.26
CA PHE A 203 0.86 15.37 8.77
C PHE A 203 1.75 14.13 8.74
N THR A 204 1.44 13.14 9.58
CA THR A 204 2.21 11.91 9.72
C THR A 204 1.76 10.88 8.68
N TYR A 205 2.63 10.56 7.73
CA TYR A 205 2.39 9.50 6.76
C TYR A 205 2.71 8.16 7.43
N LYS A 206 1.65 7.35 7.63
CA LYS A 206 1.74 6.04 8.29
C LYS A 206 1.36 4.91 7.34
N GLN A 207 2.03 3.77 7.50
CA GLN A 207 1.76 2.52 6.78
C GLN A 207 1.90 1.34 7.76
N ASN A 208 0.90 0.48 7.86
CA ASN A 208 0.77 -0.52 8.94
C ASN A 208 0.86 0.11 10.35
N GLY A 209 0.38 1.35 10.53
CA GLY A 209 0.51 2.12 11.77
C GLY A 209 1.89 2.75 12.02
N LEU A 210 2.92 2.33 11.28
CA LEU A 210 4.30 2.84 11.39
C LEU A 210 4.48 4.18 10.67
N LEU A 211 5.17 5.12 11.29
CA LEU A 211 5.54 6.40 10.69
C LEU A 211 6.67 6.23 9.66
N VAL A 212 6.37 6.51 8.39
CA VAL A 212 7.32 6.41 7.25
C VAL A 212 7.66 7.76 6.62
N GLY A 213 6.89 8.82 6.96
CA GLY A 213 7.18 10.18 6.52
C GLY A 213 6.39 11.22 7.30
N CYS A 214 6.84 12.47 7.23
CA CYS A 214 6.12 13.60 7.81
C CYS A 214 6.23 14.81 6.89
N LYS A 215 5.08 15.36 6.51
CA LYS A 215 4.96 16.59 5.72
C LYS A 215 4.48 17.70 6.65
N TYR A 216 5.13 18.83 6.58
CA TYR A 216 4.90 19.97 7.43
C TYR A 216 4.25 21.10 6.65
N ARG A 217 3.39 21.88 7.31
CA ARG A 217 2.97 23.18 6.80
C ARG A 217 2.90 24.24 7.89
N THR A 218 3.15 25.49 7.53
CA THR A 218 2.71 26.63 8.35
C THR A 218 1.26 27.00 8.04
N MET A 219 0.67 27.85 8.88
CA MET A 219 -0.68 28.39 8.64
C MET A 219 -0.73 29.23 7.35
N GLU A 220 0.38 29.88 7.01
CA GLU A 220 0.62 30.72 5.82
C GLU A 220 0.95 29.91 4.54
N LYS A 221 0.57 28.61 4.51
CA LYS A 221 0.71 27.71 3.36
C LYS A 221 2.15 27.51 2.84
N ARG A 222 3.18 27.55 3.70
CA ARG A 222 4.54 27.08 3.37
C ARG A 222 4.66 25.59 3.70
N PHE A 223 5.18 24.78 2.78
CA PHE A 223 5.24 23.32 2.91
C PHE A 223 6.67 22.77 2.80
N TRP A 224 6.98 21.72 3.54
CA TRP A 224 8.21 20.94 3.39
C TRP A 224 8.03 19.49 3.89
N GLN A 225 8.96 18.61 3.54
CA GLN A 225 8.96 17.20 3.96
C GLN A 225 10.38 16.79 4.35
N GLY A 226 10.52 15.81 5.24
CA GLY A 226 11.82 15.20 5.54
C GLY A 226 12.46 14.60 4.29
N LYS A 227 13.79 14.75 4.15
CA LYS A 227 14.54 14.06 3.08
C LYS A 227 14.62 12.57 3.41
N GLY A 228 14.55 11.72 2.38
CA GLY A 228 14.68 10.26 2.54
C GLY A 228 13.47 9.56 3.17
N THR A 229 12.32 10.24 3.30
CA THR A 229 11.06 9.62 3.73
C THR A 229 10.38 8.91 2.56
N ASP A 230 9.63 7.84 2.83
CA ASP A 230 8.89 7.16 1.77
C ASP A 230 7.79 8.06 1.20
N LYS A 231 7.81 8.21 -0.14
CA LYS A 231 6.68 8.80 -0.85
C LYS A 231 5.57 7.76 -0.88
N ILE A 232 4.54 7.94 -0.06
CA ILE A 232 3.29 7.17 -0.07
C ILE A 232 2.09 8.12 -0.02
N LEU A 233 0.88 7.58 -0.20
CA LEU A 233 -0.35 8.34 -0.03
C LEU A 233 -0.66 8.56 1.47
N TYR A 234 -1.15 9.75 1.83
CA TYR A 234 -1.54 10.03 3.21
C TYR A 234 -2.83 9.27 3.56
N GLY A 235 -2.78 8.45 4.60
CA GLY A 235 -3.91 7.59 5.00
C GLY A 235 -3.99 6.24 4.29
N ILE A 236 -2.90 5.74 3.70
CA ILE A 236 -2.88 4.48 2.94
C ILE A 236 -3.48 3.27 3.70
N ASP A 237 -3.34 3.25 5.03
CA ASP A 237 -3.93 2.20 5.88
C ASP A 237 -5.47 2.14 5.82
N ASP A 238 -6.13 3.27 5.55
CA ASP A 238 -7.59 3.35 5.49
C ASP A 238 -8.19 2.63 4.27
N ILE A 239 -7.40 2.40 3.21
CA ILE A 239 -7.85 1.75 1.96
C ILE A 239 -7.42 0.29 1.83
N ARG A 240 -6.85 -0.31 2.88
CA ARG A 240 -6.32 -1.70 2.88
C ARG A 240 -7.29 -2.77 2.40
N HIS A 241 -8.58 -2.54 2.63
CA HIS A 241 -9.70 -3.44 2.32
C HIS A 241 -10.84 -2.73 1.58
N ALA A 242 -10.53 -1.63 0.89
CA ALA A 242 -11.53 -0.82 0.20
C ALA A 242 -11.53 -1.12 -1.31
N ASP A 243 -12.67 -1.50 -1.85
CA ASP A 243 -12.87 -1.70 -3.30
C ASP A 243 -13.19 -0.37 -4.02
N GLU A 244 -13.58 0.66 -3.27
CA GLU A 244 -13.75 2.04 -3.72
C GLU A 244 -12.91 2.98 -2.86
N ILE A 245 -12.19 3.92 -3.49
CA ILE A 245 -11.41 4.96 -2.78
C ILE A 245 -11.65 6.35 -3.36
N ILE A 246 -11.33 7.38 -2.58
CA ILE A 246 -11.30 8.78 -3.03
C ILE A 246 -9.86 9.30 -2.93
N ILE A 247 -9.33 9.87 -4.02
CA ILE A 247 -8.02 10.53 -4.04
C ILE A 247 -8.22 12.05 -4.14
N VAL A 248 -7.67 12.78 -3.17
CA VAL A 248 -7.65 14.26 -3.14
C VAL A 248 -6.23 14.80 -3.29
N GLU A 249 -6.11 16.11 -3.54
CA GLU A 249 -4.80 16.75 -3.60
C GLU A 249 -4.17 16.97 -2.21
N GLY A 250 -4.89 17.60 -1.28
CA GLY A 250 -4.38 18.03 0.02
C GLY A 250 -4.75 17.14 1.21
N GLU A 251 -3.93 17.18 2.26
CA GLU A 251 -4.24 16.47 3.51
C GLU A 251 -5.49 17.04 4.21
N ILE A 252 -5.75 18.34 4.06
CA ILE A 252 -6.93 19.01 4.64
C ILE A 252 -8.22 18.54 3.95
N ASP A 253 -8.17 18.25 2.65
CA ASP A 253 -9.30 17.74 1.88
C ASP A 253 -9.65 16.31 2.29
N LYS A 254 -8.63 15.50 2.60
CA LYS A 254 -8.81 14.15 3.15
C LYS A 254 -9.51 14.19 4.51
N LEU A 255 -9.10 15.12 5.38
CA LEU A 255 -9.77 15.36 6.66
C LEU A 255 -11.21 15.87 6.46
N SER A 256 -11.44 16.71 5.44
CA SER A 256 -12.77 17.26 5.14
C SER A 256 -13.74 16.20 4.63
N LEU A 257 -13.25 15.24 3.84
CA LEU A 257 -14.04 14.09 3.40
C LEU A 257 -14.35 13.11 4.54
N GLU A 258 -13.48 12.97 5.54
CA GLU A 258 -13.82 12.20 6.74
C GLU A 258 -14.95 12.85 7.56
N GLU A 259 -14.99 14.19 7.67
CA GLU A 259 -16.14 14.89 8.27
C GLU A 259 -17.44 14.67 7.47
N ALA A 260 -17.35 14.42 6.16
CA ALA A 260 -18.47 13.98 5.31
C ALA A 260 -18.76 12.46 5.39
N GLY A 261 -18.01 11.72 6.21
CA GLY A 261 -18.21 10.28 6.48
C GLY A 261 -17.32 9.33 5.67
N PHE A 262 -16.46 9.82 4.77
CA PHE A 262 -15.60 8.97 3.95
C PHE A 262 -14.24 8.73 4.61
N ARG A 263 -14.00 7.50 5.07
CA ARG A 263 -12.69 7.07 5.56
C ARG A 263 -11.79 6.46 4.48
N ASN A 264 -12.39 5.91 3.42
CA ASN A 264 -11.71 5.37 2.24
C ASN A 264 -11.09 6.48 1.35
N CYS A 265 -10.57 7.54 1.95
CA CYS A 265 -9.96 8.68 1.27
C CYS A 265 -8.46 8.74 1.55
N VAL A 266 -7.67 9.17 0.55
CA VAL A 266 -6.22 9.38 0.64
C VAL A 266 -5.81 10.65 -0.10
N SER A 267 -4.73 11.31 0.34
CA SER A 267 -4.17 12.48 -0.38
C SER A 267 -2.80 12.19 -1.00
N VAL A 268 -2.48 12.88 -2.09
CA VAL A 268 -1.15 12.79 -2.72
C VAL A 268 -0.09 13.55 -1.92
N PRO A 269 1.17 13.07 -1.85
CA PRO A 269 2.19 13.75 -1.06
C PRO A 269 2.71 15.03 -1.70
N GLY A 270 2.80 15.08 -3.04
CA GLY A 270 3.50 16.12 -3.78
C GLY A 270 2.67 17.34 -4.21
N GLY A 271 1.35 17.32 -4.03
CA GLY A 271 0.43 18.26 -4.71
C GLY A 271 0.36 18.02 -6.23
N ALA A 272 -0.32 18.92 -6.93
CA ALA A 272 -0.51 18.85 -8.37
C ALA A 272 0.73 19.23 -9.22
N PRO A 273 0.88 18.65 -10.43
CA PRO A 273 1.84 19.14 -11.43
C PRO A 273 1.34 20.44 -12.08
N GLY A 274 2.25 21.27 -12.57
CA GLY A 274 1.86 22.50 -13.30
C GLY A 274 1.21 22.25 -14.68
N LYS A 275 1.32 21.03 -15.23
CA LYS A 275 0.64 20.57 -16.45
C LYS A 275 0.72 19.04 -16.60
N VAL A 276 -0.15 18.49 -17.45
CA VAL A 276 -0.11 17.10 -17.92
C VAL A 276 1.19 16.85 -18.71
N SER A 277 1.75 15.65 -18.60
CA SER A 277 2.93 15.24 -19.38
C SER A 277 2.53 15.00 -20.83
N SER A 278 3.12 15.75 -21.77
CA SER A 278 2.98 15.51 -23.21
C SER A 278 3.77 14.28 -23.72
N LYS A 279 4.38 13.51 -22.81
CA LYS A 279 5.11 12.28 -23.11
C LYS A 279 4.28 11.07 -22.70
N ASP A 280 4.61 9.91 -23.25
CA ASP A 280 4.16 8.62 -22.74
C ASP A 280 4.52 8.44 -21.27
N LEU A 281 3.81 7.53 -20.60
CA LEU A 281 4.11 7.20 -19.21
C LEU A 281 5.52 6.61 -19.11
N PRO A 282 6.38 7.14 -18.22
CA PRO A 282 7.68 6.52 -17.97
C PRO A 282 7.50 5.12 -17.34
N PRO A 283 8.47 4.21 -17.52
CA PRO A 283 8.53 2.98 -16.75
C PRO A 283 8.46 3.27 -15.24
N MET A 284 7.86 2.35 -14.48
CA MET A 284 7.60 2.47 -13.04
C MET A 284 8.82 2.96 -12.24
N GLU A 285 10.00 2.45 -12.56
CA GLU A 285 11.28 2.75 -11.88
C GLU A 285 11.83 4.15 -12.21
N LYS A 286 11.28 4.83 -13.21
CA LYS A 286 11.68 6.16 -13.69
C LYS A 286 10.65 7.25 -13.38
N ASP A 287 9.47 6.87 -12.88
CA ASP A 287 8.34 7.76 -12.63
C ASP A 287 8.43 8.47 -11.27
N THR A 288 9.57 9.11 -11.01
CA THR A 288 9.97 9.62 -9.68
C THR A 288 9.03 10.68 -9.08
N ALA A 289 8.21 11.32 -9.92
CA ALA A 289 7.14 12.24 -9.51
C ALA A 289 5.96 11.49 -8.89
N TYR A 290 5.53 10.38 -9.51
CA TYR A 290 4.37 9.56 -9.10
C TYR A 290 4.75 8.26 -8.38
N GLN A 291 6.02 8.14 -7.96
CA GLN A 291 6.54 7.00 -7.18
C GLN A 291 5.65 6.58 -6.00
N TYR A 292 4.87 7.51 -5.44
CA TYR A 292 3.92 7.20 -4.38
C TYR A 292 2.80 6.23 -4.79
N LEU A 293 2.35 6.26 -6.05
CA LEU A 293 1.39 5.28 -6.58
C LEU A 293 2.01 3.89 -6.63
N TRP A 294 3.26 3.80 -7.10
CA TRP A 294 3.99 2.53 -7.23
C TRP A 294 4.36 1.94 -5.87
N ASN A 295 4.73 2.78 -4.90
CA ASN A 295 4.94 2.38 -3.51
C ASN A 295 3.62 1.92 -2.83
N CYS A 296 2.46 2.43 -3.29
CA CYS A 296 1.13 2.05 -2.80
C CYS A 296 0.43 0.98 -3.68
N LYS A 297 1.14 0.37 -4.65
CA LYS A 297 0.53 -0.50 -5.67
C LYS A 297 -0.24 -1.69 -5.09
N GLU A 298 0.24 -2.27 -3.98
CA GLU A 298 -0.43 -3.40 -3.31
C GLU A 298 -1.83 -3.07 -2.74
N TYR A 299 -2.13 -1.78 -2.55
CA TYR A 299 -3.45 -1.27 -2.17
C TYR A 299 -4.25 -0.95 -3.43
N LEU A 300 -3.69 -0.14 -4.32
CA LEU A 300 -4.35 0.43 -5.51
C LEU A 300 -4.70 -0.59 -6.61
N ASP A 301 -4.00 -1.72 -6.68
CA ASP A 301 -4.30 -2.79 -7.65
C ASP A 301 -5.65 -3.48 -7.39
N LYS A 302 -6.12 -3.48 -6.15
CA LYS A 302 -7.38 -4.15 -5.75
C LYS A 302 -8.61 -3.27 -5.94
N VAL A 303 -8.39 -1.95 -5.97
CA VAL A 303 -9.47 -0.96 -6.04
C VAL A 303 -10.17 -1.04 -7.39
N VAL A 304 -11.49 -1.13 -7.38
CA VAL A 304 -12.34 -1.20 -8.57
C VAL A 304 -12.79 0.20 -9.00
N ARG A 305 -13.13 1.08 -8.03
CA ARG A 305 -13.59 2.45 -8.27
C ARG A 305 -12.71 3.48 -7.58
N ILE A 306 -12.17 4.43 -8.35
CA ILE A 306 -11.29 5.50 -7.87
C ILE A 306 -11.97 6.84 -8.17
N ILE A 307 -12.42 7.52 -7.13
CA ILE A 307 -13.01 8.85 -7.23
C ILE A 307 -11.89 9.89 -7.11
N LEU A 308 -11.70 10.70 -8.16
CA LEU A 308 -10.74 11.79 -8.22
C LEU A 308 -11.44 13.09 -7.79
N ALA A 309 -11.03 13.58 -6.63
CA ALA A 309 -11.55 14.77 -5.98
C ALA A 309 -10.39 15.80 -5.82
N THR A 310 -9.72 16.10 -6.93
CA THR A 310 -8.63 17.08 -7.01
C THR A 310 -9.16 18.51 -7.12
N ASP A 311 -8.29 19.50 -6.92
CA ASP A 311 -8.66 20.91 -6.93
C ASP A 311 -9.26 21.38 -8.27
N ASN A 312 -10.20 22.32 -8.21
CA ASN A 312 -10.89 22.95 -9.35
C ASN A 312 -10.04 24.01 -10.05
N ASP A 313 -8.76 23.72 -10.29
CA ASP A 313 -7.84 24.62 -10.99
C ASP A 313 -6.98 23.85 -12.02
N PRO A 314 -6.26 24.54 -12.92
CA PRO A 314 -5.50 23.86 -13.97
C PRO A 314 -4.46 22.84 -13.46
N PRO A 315 -3.73 23.09 -12.35
CA PRO A 315 -2.93 22.06 -11.69
C PRO A 315 -3.76 20.85 -11.22
N GLY A 316 -4.85 21.04 -10.48
CA GLY A 316 -5.67 19.94 -9.96
C GLY A 316 -6.32 19.10 -11.08
N GLN A 317 -6.69 19.73 -12.19
CA GLN A 317 -7.11 19.04 -13.43
C GLN A 317 -5.96 18.22 -14.05
N ALA A 318 -4.74 18.78 -14.09
CA ALA A 318 -3.58 18.06 -14.57
C ALA A 318 -3.17 16.90 -13.66
N LEU A 319 -3.39 17.01 -12.34
CA LEU A 319 -3.22 15.91 -11.39
C LEU A 319 -4.23 14.78 -11.66
N ALA A 320 -5.51 15.11 -11.85
CA ALA A 320 -6.54 14.11 -12.17
C ALA A 320 -6.18 13.31 -13.42
N GLU A 321 -5.73 13.97 -14.49
CA GLU A 321 -5.33 13.29 -15.72
C GLU A 321 -4.11 12.38 -15.52
N GLU A 322 -3.05 12.87 -14.86
CA GLU A 322 -1.84 12.09 -14.62
C GLU A 322 -2.07 10.91 -13.65
N LEU A 323 -3.02 11.03 -12.70
CA LEU A 323 -3.52 9.94 -11.88
C LEU A 323 -4.29 8.92 -12.74
N ALA A 324 -5.28 9.37 -13.51
CA ALA A 324 -6.13 8.48 -14.31
C ALA A 324 -5.34 7.70 -15.37
N ARG A 325 -4.34 8.33 -16.02
CA ARG A 325 -3.43 7.65 -16.95
C ARG A 325 -2.67 6.49 -16.29
N ARG A 326 -2.29 6.59 -15.02
CA ARG A 326 -1.51 5.58 -14.29
C ARG A 326 -2.37 4.54 -13.57
N LEU A 327 -3.56 4.93 -13.14
CA LEU A 327 -4.46 4.09 -12.35
C LEU A 327 -5.49 3.34 -13.21
N GLY A 328 -5.54 3.59 -14.53
CA GLY A 328 -6.56 3.02 -15.41
C GLY A 328 -7.76 3.94 -15.46
N ARG A 329 -7.98 4.57 -16.62
CA ARG A 329 -8.96 5.63 -16.81
C ARG A 329 -10.39 5.11 -16.64
N GLU A 330 -10.60 3.85 -17.01
CA GLU A 330 -11.82 3.06 -16.83
C GLU A 330 -12.18 2.79 -15.36
N ARG A 331 -11.22 2.92 -14.44
CA ARG A 331 -11.43 2.85 -12.98
C ARG A 331 -11.61 4.22 -12.33
N CYS A 332 -11.62 5.31 -13.10
CA CYS A 332 -11.66 6.67 -12.57
C CYS A 332 -13.02 7.35 -12.73
N TRP A 333 -13.41 8.09 -11.70
CA TRP A 333 -14.57 8.98 -11.64
C TRP A 333 -14.11 10.38 -11.21
N GLN A 334 -14.82 11.45 -11.57
CA GLN A 334 -14.51 12.83 -11.19
C GLN A 334 -15.58 13.40 -10.25
N VAL A 335 -15.15 14.12 -9.22
CA VAL A 335 -16.02 15.04 -8.48
C VAL A 335 -16.00 16.39 -9.18
N HIS A 336 -17.19 16.92 -9.50
CA HIS A 336 -17.34 18.28 -10.00
C HIS A 336 -17.76 19.20 -8.87
N TRP A 337 -16.86 20.11 -8.49
CA TRP A 337 -17.11 21.04 -7.39
C TRP A 337 -18.14 22.11 -7.78
N PRO A 338 -19.09 22.44 -6.88
CA PRO A 338 -20.22 23.29 -7.20
C PRO A 338 -19.82 24.75 -7.41
N LYS A 339 -20.68 25.49 -8.13
CA LYS A 339 -20.57 26.96 -8.23
C LYS A 339 -20.69 27.60 -6.85
N LYS A 340 -19.84 28.59 -6.59
CA LYS A 340 -19.88 29.45 -5.40
C LYS A 340 -20.78 30.66 -5.64
N ASP A 341 -20.67 31.22 -6.85
CA ASP A 341 -21.44 32.34 -7.37
C ASP A 341 -21.53 32.21 -8.91
N GLU A 342 -21.98 33.26 -9.60
CA GLU A 342 -22.13 33.22 -11.07
C GLU A 342 -20.79 33.11 -11.82
N PHE A 343 -19.69 33.57 -11.20
CA PHE A 343 -18.37 33.76 -11.82
C PHE A 343 -17.31 32.79 -11.29
N SER A 344 -17.52 32.16 -10.13
CA SER A 344 -16.56 31.26 -9.48
C SER A 344 -17.20 29.97 -8.97
N SER A 345 -16.39 28.90 -8.93
CA SER A 345 -16.72 27.63 -8.28
C SER A 345 -15.90 27.45 -7.01
N LEU A 346 -16.39 26.62 -6.09
CA LEU A 346 -15.60 26.18 -4.95
C LEU A 346 -14.40 25.34 -5.46
N LYS A 347 -13.26 25.50 -4.80
CA LYS A 347 -11.99 24.95 -5.26
C LYS A 347 -11.80 23.48 -4.88
N ASP A 348 -12.08 23.15 -3.63
CA ASP A 348 -11.64 21.90 -3.01
C ASP A 348 -12.67 21.37 -2.00
N ALA A 349 -12.43 20.18 -1.45
CA ALA A 349 -13.34 19.54 -0.51
C ALA A 349 -13.52 20.39 0.77
N ASN A 350 -12.47 21.08 1.23
CA ASN A 350 -12.56 21.92 2.42
C ASN A 350 -13.41 23.18 2.19
N GLU A 351 -13.34 23.80 1.01
CA GLU A 351 -14.23 24.90 0.65
C GLU A 351 -15.69 24.45 0.58
N VAL A 352 -16.00 23.30 -0.01
CA VAL A 352 -17.37 22.74 -0.01
C VAL A 352 -17.85 22.45 1.40
N LEU A 353 -17.03 21.81 2.25
CA LEU A 353 -17.37 21.56 3.65
C LEU A 353 -17.71 22.87 4.39
N ARG A 354 -16.87 23.90 4.25
CA ARG A 354 -17.03 25.18 4.95
C ARG A 354 -18.18 26.04 4.44
N HIS A 355 -18.51 25.98 3.15
CA HIS A 355 -19.58 26.78 2.53
C HIS A 355 -20.94 26.08 2.49
N MET A 356 -20.98 24.75 2.41
CA MET A 356 -22.21 23.98 2.16
C MET A 356 -22.46 22.82 3.14
N GLY A 357 -21.50 22.50 4.01
CA GLY A 357 -21.62 21.47 5.03
C GLY A 357 -21.33 20.05 4.55
N ALA A 358 -21.23 19.14 5.52
CA ALA A 358 -20.85 17.74 5.32
C ALA A 358 -21.79 16.98 4.37
N ASP A 359 -23.10 17.16 4.49
CA ASP A 359 -24.09 16.47 3.64
C ASP A 359 -24.01 16.92 2.16
N ALA A 360 -23.64 18.17 1.91
CA ALA A 360 -23.45 18.66 0.54
C ALA A 360 -22.16 18.08 -0.07
N LEU A 361 -21.05 18.11 0.67
CA LEU A 361 -19.80 17.46 0.27
C LEU A 361 -20.01 15.96 0.01
N LYS A 362 -20.76 15.28 0.87
CA LYS A 362 -21.13 13.87 0.70
C LYS A 362 -21.84 13.60 -0.62
N ARG A 363 -22.89 14.37 -0.93
CA ARG A 363 -23.62 14.24 -2.20
C ARG A 363 -22.74 14.51 -3.42
N MET A 364 -21.77 15.43 -3.36
CA MET A 364 -20.88 15.69 -4.51
C MET A 364 -19.99 14.49 -4.83
N VAL A 365 -19.54 13.75 -3.82
CA VAL A 365 -18.74 12.52 -3.99
C VAL A 365 -19.60 11.35 -4.45
N GLU A 366 -20.79 11.17 -3.88
CA GLU A 366 -21.72 10.10 -4.27
C GLU A 366 -22.16 10.23 -5.74
N ASN A 367 -22.31 11.46 -6.23
CA ASN A 367 -22.65 11.78 -7.62
C ASN A 367 -21.41 11.96 -8.54
N ALA A 368 -20.23 11.46 -8.16
CA ALA A 368 -19.05 11.52 -9.02
C ALA A 368 -19.30 10.81 -10.37
N GLU A 369 -19.00 11.49 -11.48
CA GLU A 369 -19.26 11.03 -12.86
C GLU A 369 -18.07 10.25 -13.42
N PRO A 370 -18.23 9.33 -14.39
CA PRO A 370 -17.10 8.62 -15.01
C PRO A 370 -16.06 9.58 -15.62
N TYR A 371 -14.76 9.29 -15.45
CA TYR A 371 -13.68 10.14 -15.96
C TYR A 371 -13.51 9.95 -17.49
N ILE A 372 -14.32 10.67 -18.27
CA ILE A 372 -14.36 10.63 -19.74
C ILE A 372 -13.20 11.47 -20.33
N ASN A 373 -12.75 11.12 -21.54
CA ASN A 373 -11.70 11.88 -22.24
C ASN A 373 -12.19 13.31 -22.52
N ALA A 374 -11.35 14.31 -22.26
CA ALA A 374 -11.43 15.56 -23.00
C ALA A 374 -11.02 15.25 -24.45
N ASN A 375 -11.96 15.39 -25.39
CA ASN A 375 -11.71 15.25 -26.83
C ASN A 375 -10.87 16.40 -27.39
#